data_AF-A0A2W0BJ45-F1
#
_entry.id   AF-A0A2W0BJ45-F1
#
_cell.length_a   1.000
_cell.length_b   1.000
_cell.length_c   1.000
_cell.angle_alpha   90.00
_cell.angle_beta   90.00
_cell.angle_gamma   90.00
#
_symmetry.space_group_name_H-M   'P 1'
#
loop_
_entity.id
_entity.type
_entity.pdbx_description
1 polymer ?
#
loop_
_entity_poly.entity_id
_entity_poly.type
_entity_poly.pdbx_seq_one_letter_code
_entity_poly.pdbx_strand_id
1 'polypeptide(L)'
;MRLFLFRMKDGHCVVIYAKDETSAVVILNEMGVQSSPASVRPIKRFVAKFALTDAGDLRTTLMDPGTLEEFAPDYPLLQAARTQSYADFGSSNTDNRSQPVLFDGSTRQHRKDWTHRDEDLIGYAVQQERERFSN
;
A
#
# COMPACT_ATOMS: atom_id res chain seq x y z
N MET A 1 2.45 0.37 -22.94
CA MET A 1 2.64 -0.45 -21.72
C MET A 1 1.96 0.26 -20.56
N ARG A 2 1.47 -0.50 -19.58
CA ARG A 2 0.66 -0.03 -18.44
C ARG A 2 0.94 -0.93 -17.23
N LEU A 3 0.57 -0.45 -16.05
CA LEU A 3 0.60 -1.25 -14.83
C LEU A 3 -0.76 -1.95 -14.64
N PHE A 4 -0.71 -3.20 -14.21
CA PHE A 4 -1.86 -4.02 -13.89
C PHE A 4 -1.77 -4.46 -12.44
N LEU A 5 -2.83 -4.24 -11.68
CA LEU A 5 -2.98 -4.76 -10.33
C LEU A 5 -3.78 -6.07 -10.40
N PHE A 6 -3.17 -7.14 -9.92
CA PHE A 6 -3.82 -8.42 -9.66
C PHE A 6 -4.13 -8.52 -8.18
N ARG A 7 -5.41 -8.69 -7.86
CA ARG A 7 -5.85 -9.14 -6.54
C ARG A 7 -5.89 -10.66 -6.57
N MET A 8 -5.08 -11.30 -5.76
CA MET A 8 -5.00 -12.75 -5.65
C MET A 8 -6.05 -13.25 -4.66
N LYS A 9 -6.49 -14.52 -4.79
CA LYS A 9 -7.52 -15.09 -3.89
C LYS A 9 -7.04 -15.28 -2.45
N ASP A 10 -5.75 -15.33 -2.24
CA ASP A 10 -5.09 -15.46 -0.93
C ASP A 10 -4.83 -14.09 -0.27
N GLY A 11 -5.39 -13.02 -0.83
CA GLY A 11 -5.21 -11.66 -0.31
C GLY A 11 -3.91 -10.98 -0.73
N HIS A 12 -3.05 -11.65 -1.49
CA HIS A 12 -1.87 -11.01 -2.05
C HIS A 12 -2.22 -10.09 -3.21
N CYS A 13 -1.39 -9.07 -3.40
CA CYS A 13 -1.43 -8.20 -4.56
C CYS A 13 -0.17 -8.44 -5.41
N VAL A 14 -0.34 -8.48 -6.73
CA VAL A 14 0.79 -8.43 -7.67
C VAL A 14 0.58 -7.25 -8.61
N VAL A 15 1.60 -6.40 -8.74
CA VAL A 15 1.60 -5.31 -9.72
C VAL A 15 2.54 -5.68 -10.87
N ILE A 16 2.02 -5.72 -12.09
CA ILE A 16 2.77 -6.14 -13.29
C ILE A 16 2.77 -5.01 -14.32
N TYR A 17 3.95 -4.69 -14.86
CA TYR A 17 4.08 -3.79 -16.01
C TYR A 17 4.05 -4.59 -17.31
N ALA A 18 3.03 -4.39 -18.14
CA ALA A 18 2.82 -5.16 -19.35
C ALA A 18 2.22 -4.32 -20.49
N LYS A 19 2.15 -4.88 -21.69
CA LYS A 19 1.53 -4.22 -22.86
C LYS A 19 0.01 -4.12 -22.68
N ASP A 20 -0.60 -5.23 -22.29
CA ASP A 20 -2.03 -5.47 -22.13
C ASP A 20 -2.26 -6.52 -21.02
N GLU A 21 -3.53 -6.76 -20.69
CA GLU A 21 -3.93 -7.69 -19.62
C GLU A 21 -3.50 -9.12 -19.92
N THR A 22 -3.63 -9.58 -21.17
CA THR A 22 -3.19 -10.90 -21.61
C THR A 22 -1.71 -11.12 -21.36
N SER A 23 -0.87 -10.14 -21.72
CA SER A 23 0.57 -10.18 -21.46
C SER A 23 0.86 -10.18 -19.96
N ALA A 24 0.10 -9.43 -19.17
CA ALA A 24 0.25 -9.38 -17.72
C ALA A 24 -0.09 -10.73 -17.06
N VAL A 25 -1.12 -11.42 -17.55
CA VAL A 25 -1.51 -12.77 -17.11
C VAL A 25 -0.43 -13.79 -17.44
N VAL A 26 0.19 -13.71 -18.63
CA VAL A 26 1.32 -14.57 -18.99
C VAL A 26 2.47 -14.39 -17.99
N ILE A 27 2.88 -13.15 -17.71
CA ILE A 27 3.93 -12.85 -16.73
C ILE A 27 3.54 -13.38 -15.33
N LEU A 28 2.29 -13.20 -14.90
CA LEU A 28 1.82 -13.71 -13.61
C LEU A 28 1.98 -15.24 -13.53
N ASN A 29 1.61 -15.97 -14.58
CA ASN A 29 1.73 -17.43 -14.63
C ASN A 29 3.19 -17.88 -14.63
N GLU A 30 4.07 -17.14 -15.31
CA GLU A 30 5.52 -17.40 -15.31
C GLU A 30 6.17 -17.21 -13.93
N MET A 31 5.62 -16.34 -13.08
CA MET A 31 6.10 -16.17 -11.69
C MET A 31 5.84 -17.39 -10.80
N GLY A 32 5.01 -18.35 -11.22
CA GLY A 32 4.72 -19.55 -10.45
C GLY A 32 4.00 -19.27 -9.12
N VAL A 33 3.24 -18.18 -9.04
CA VAL A 33 2.39 -17.90 -7.88
C VAL A 33 1.38 -19.03 -7.68
N GLN A 34 1.26 -19.50 -6.44
CA GLN A 34 0.41 -20.66 -6.11
C GLN A 34 -1.09 -20.33 -6.12
N SER A 35 -1.44 -19.05 -5.95
CA SER A 35 -2.81 -18.57 -5.91
C SER A 35 -3.27 -18.06 -7.28
N SER A 36 -4.55 -18.26 -7.59
CA SER A 36 -5.16 -17.71 -8.80
C SER A 36 -5.58 -16.24 -8.58
N PRO A 37 -5.56 -15.40 -9.62
CA PRO A 37 -6.10 -14.05 -9.53
C PRO A 37 -7.62 -14.09 -9.30
N ALA A 38 -8.11 -13.27 -8.37
CA ALA A 38 -9.52 -12.99 -8.11
C ALA A 38 -10.04 -11.85 -9.00
N SER A 39 -9.20 -10.85 -9.28
CA SER A 39 -9.49 -9.76 -10.22
C SER A 39 -8.19 -9.20 -10.80
N VAL A 40 -8.28 -8.61 -11.98
CA VAL A 40 -7.20 -7.86 -12.63
C VAL A 40 -7.77 -6.54 -13.15
N ARG A 41 -7.01 -5.45 -13.00
CA ARG A 41 -7.35 -4.16 -13.61
C ARG A 41 -6.12 -3.30 -13.85
N PRO A 42 -6.17 -2.37 -14.82
CA PRO A 42 -5.11 -1.39 -14.99
C PRO A 42 -5.12 -0.36 -13.86
N ILE A 43 -3.92 0.11 -13.49
CA ILE A 43 -3.71 1.26 -12.59
C ILE A 43 -2.88 2.33 -13.30
N LYS A 44 -3.09 3.59 -12.95
CA LYS A 44 -2.38 4.74 -13.56
C LYS A 44 -1.13 5.12 -12.79
N ARG A 45 -1.12 4.89 -11.47
CA ARG A 45 -0.04 5.31 -10.58
C ARG A 45 0.35 4.19 -9.63
N PHE A 46 1.65 4.00 -9.48
CA PHE A 46 2.23 3.12 -8.48
C PHE A 46 3.58 3.69 -8.05
N VAL A 47 3.75 3.89 -6.75
CA VAL A 47 4.98 4.35 -6.14
C VAL A 47 5.26 3.43 -4.95
N ALA A 48 6.36 2.69 -5.07
CA ALA A 48 6.90 1.90 -3.98
C ALA A 48 8.27 2.47 -3.60
N LYS A 49 8.49 2.64 -2.30
CA LYS A 49 9.81 2.94 -1.75
C LYS A 49 10.38 1.65 -1.19
N PHE A 50 11.60 1.34 -1.59
CA PHE A 50 12.36 0.21 -1.06
C PHE A 50 13.45 0.75 -0.13
N ALA A 51 13.56 0.16 1.05
CA ALA A 51 14.63 0.43 2.00
C ALA A 51 15.23 -0.91 2.45
N LEU A 52 16.56 -0.98 2.50
CA LEU A 52 17.24 -2.11 3.11
C LEU A 52 17.18 -1.95 4.64
N THR A 53 16.78 -3.00 5.34
CA THR A 53 16.89 -3.08 6.80
C THR A 53 18.33 -3.40 7.18
N ASP A 54 18.68 -3.19 8.46
CA ASP A 54 19.98 -3.57 8.99
C ASP A 54 20.24 -5.10 8.95
N ALA A 55 19.16 -5.89 8.83
CA ALA A 55 19.23 -7.33 8.62
C ALA A 55 19.45 -7.73 7.14
N GLY A 56 19.45 -6.76 6.22
CA GLY A 56 19.58 -6.99 4.78
C GLY A 56 18.26 -7.28 4.06
N ASP A 57 17.12 -7.21 4.76
CA ASP A 57 15.80 -7.42 4.17
C ASP A 57 15.32 -6.18 3.41
N LEU A 58 14.53 -6.39 2.36
CA LEU A 58 13.94 -5.29 1.59
C LEU A 58 12.58 -4.90 2.20
N ARG A 59 12.54 -3.84 3.00
CA ARG A 59 11.29 -3.24 3.46
C ARG A 59 10.68 -2.43 2.31
N THR A 60 9.45 -2.77 1.94
CA THR A 60 8.71 -2.09 0.86
C THR A 60 7.58 -1.29 1.47
N THR A 61 7.50 0.00 1.16
CA THR A 61 6.40 0.85 1.63
C THR A 61 5.68 1.54 0.48
N LEU A 62 4.36 1.38 0.49
CA LEU A 62 3.39 2.04 -0.39
C LEU A 62 2.90 3.33 0.29
N MET A 63 3.70 4.39 0.28
CA MET A 63 3.38 5.64 1.01
C MET A 63 2.71 6.72 0.16
N ASP A 64 2.67 6.56 -1.15
CA ASP A 64 2.16 7.61 -2.01
C ASP A 64 0.62 7.62 -2.01
N PRO A 65 -0.03 8.76 -1.72
CA PRO A 65 -1.49 8.85 -1.69
C PRO A 65 -2.16 8.32 -2.95
N GLY A 66 -1.57 8.59 -4.12
CA GLY A 66 -2.10 8.12 -5.40
C GLY A 66 -1.98 6.61 -5.58
N THR A 67 -1.01 5.95 -4.94
CA THR A 67 -0.92 4.49 -4.95
C THR A 67 -1.98 3.86 -4.05
N LEU A 68 -2.27 4.47 -2.90
CA LEU A 68 -3.32 3.99 -1.99
C LEU A 68 -4.72 4.19 -2.58
N GLU A 69 -4.97 5.32 -3.24
CA GLU A 69 -6.21 5.56 -4.00
C GLU A 69 -6.41 4.50 -5.09
N GLU A 70 -5.33 4.15 -5.79
CA GLU A 70 -5.38 3.08 -6.77
C GLU A 70 -5.75 1.77 -6.09
N PHE A 71 -5.26 1.42 -4.91
CA PHE A 71 -5.51 0.13 -4.24
C PHE A 71 -6.86 0.04 -3.50
N ALA A 72 -7.46 1.19 -3.14
CA ALA A 72 -8.66 1.26 -2.31
C ALA A 72 -9.86 0.40 -2.78
N PRO A 73 -10.14 0.24 -4.09
CA PRO A 73 -11.25 -0.60 -4.55
C PRO A 73 -11.07 -2.10 -4.22
N ASP A 74 -9.82 -2.57 -4.19
CA ASP A 74 -9.49 -3.98 -3.93
C ASP A 74 -9.16 -4.24 -2.45
N TYR A 75 -8.71 -3.20 -1.73
CA TYR A 75 -8.23 -3.28 -0.35
C TYR A 75 -8.73 -2.08 0.49
N PRO A 76 -10.03 -2.01 0.80
CA PRO A 76 -10.63 -0.86 1.48
C PRO A 76 -10.05 -0.63 2.89
N LEU A 77 -9.55 -1.69 3.56
CA LEU A 77 -8.93 -1.56 4.87
C LEU A 77 -7.61 -0.77 4.85
N LEU A 78 -6.91 -0.67 3.71
CA LEU A 78 -5.70 0.16 3.61
C LEU A 78 -6.03 1.65 3.77
N GLN A 79 -7.18 2.09 3.25
CA GLN A 79 -7.65 3.46 3.41
C GLN A 79 -8.11 3.74 4.85
N ALA A 80 -8.82 2.79 5.46
CA ALA A 80 -9.27 2.88 6.84
C ALA A 80 -8.09 2.93 7.81
N ALA A 81 -7.13 2.04 7.63
CA ALA A 81 -5.87 2.00 8.38
C ALA A 81 -5.11 3.32 8.24
N ARG A 82 -4.92 3.83 7.01
CA ARG A 82 -4.32 5.15 6.80
C ARG A 82 -5.07 6.24 7.58
N THR A 83 -6.40 6.28 7.49
CA THR A 83 -7.23 7.30 8.15
C THR A 83 -7.11 7.22 9.67
N GLN A 84 -7.07 6.00 10.21
CA GLN A 84 -6.87 5.73 11.62
C GLN A 84 -5.45 6.10 12.09
N SER A 85 -4.42 5.90 11.27
CA SER A 85 -3.07 6.44 11.49
C SER A 85 -3.10 7.96 11.71
N TYR A 86 -3.92 8.70 10.95
CA TYR A 86 -4.03 10.15 11.14
C TYR A 86 -4.83 10.55 12.39
N ALA A 87 -5.82 9.75 12.79
CA ALA A 87 -6.69 10.06 13.93
C ALA A 87 -6.08 9.70 15.30
N ASP A 88 -5.37 8.58 15.40
CA ASP A 88 -4.93 8.00 16.68
C ASP A 88 -3.66 8.64 17.26
N PHE A 89 -2.93 9.45 16.48
CA PHE A 89 -1.59 9.90 16.89
C PHE A 89 -1.46 11.37 17.28
N GLY A 90 -2.57 12.09 17.33
CA GLY A 90 -2.66 13.41 17.99
C GLY A 90 -1.90 14.54 17.28
N SER A 91 -2.31 15.76 17.58
CA SER A 91 -1.68 16.99 17.08
C SER A 91 -0.27 17.17 17.64
N SER A 92 0.68 17.56 16.79
CA SER A 92 1.91 18.23 17.19
C SER A 92 1.57 19.53 17.95
N ASN A 93 2.50 20.01 18.79
CA ASN A 93 2.37 21.32 19.44
C ASN A 93 2.28 22.50 18.45
N THR A 94 2.63 22.27 17.18
CA THR A 94 2.52 23.23 16.08
C THR A 94 1.22 23.10 15.29
N ASP A 95 0.42 22.08 15.56
CA ASP A 95 -0.81 21.81 14.81
C ASP A 95 -1.98 22.57 15.41
N ASN A 96 -2.86 23.06 14.54
CA ASN A 96 -4.09 23.70 14.97
C ASN A 96 -5.02 22.65 15.60
N ARG A 97 -5.17 22.69 16.93
CA ARG A 97 -6.02 21.77 17.71
C ARG A 97 -7.51 21.75 17.33
N SER A 98 -7.93 22.70 16.50
CA SER A 98 -9.31 22.86 16.01
C SER A 98 -9.57 22.10 14.71
N GLN A 99 -8.53 21.51 14.09
CA GLN A 99 -8.62 20.83 12.80
C GLN A 99 -8.00 19.42 12.88
N PRO A 100 -8.50 18.46 12.08
CA PRO A 100 -7.84 17.16 11.95
C PRO A 100 -6.41 17.35 11.44
N VAL A 101 -5.47 16.63 12.04
CA VAL A 101 -4.05 16.65 11.65
C VAL A 101 -3.95 15.93 10.31
N LEU A 102 -3.84 16.70 9.23
CA LEU A 102 -3.62 16.18 7.90
C LEU A 102 -2.12 16.17 7.60
N PHE A 103 -1.66 15.18 6.84
CA PHE A 103 -0.30 15.17 6.30
C PHE A 103 0.00 16.47 5.55
N ASP A 104 0.88 17.30 6.12
CA ASP A 104 1.48 18.40 5.39
C ASP A 104 2.92 18.02 5.02
N GLY A 105 3.13 17.78 3.72
CA GLY A 105 4.43 17.45 3.17
C GLY A 105 5.49 18.54 3.36
N SER A 106 5.13 19.74 3.82
CA SER A 106 6.03 20.87 4.05
C SER A 106 6.84 20.79 5.35
N THR A 107 6.41 20.00 6.35
CA THR A 107 7.08 19.93 7.66
C THR A 107 8.10 18.77 7.73
N ARG A 108 9.37 19.10 7.51
CA ARG A 108 10.50 18.14 7.42
C ARG A 108 10.69 17.25 8.65
N GLN A 109 10.41 17.76 9.85
CA GLN A 109 10.66 17.04 11.11
C GLN A 109 9.62 15.93 11.36
N HIS A 110 8.35 16.19 11.02
CA HIS A 110 7.24 15.24 11.17
C HIS A 110 7.25 14.13 10.12
N ARG A 111 7.92 14.36 8.98
CA ARG A 111 7.93 13.42 7.86
C ARG A 111 8.51 12.05 8.25
N LYS A 112 9.65 11.97 8.95
CA LYS A 112 10.32 10.68 9.22
C LYS A 112 9.54 9.81 10.21
N ASP A 113 9.07 10.39 11.30
CA ASP A 113 8.38 9.65 12.36
C ASP A 113 7.00 9.19 11.89
N TRP A 114 6.29 10.00 11.10
CA TRP A 114 5.01 9.61 10.48
C TRP A 114 5.20 8.59 9.35
N THR A 115 6.28 8.71 8.58
CA THR A 115 6.66 7.74 7.54
C THR A 115 6.87 6.35 8.13
N HIS A 116 7.65 6.22 9.21
CA HIS A 116 7.87 4.92 9.86
C HIS A 116 6.60 4.37 10.53
N ARG A 117 5.70 5.24 11.00
CA ARG A 117 4.42 4.81 11.60
C ARG A 117 3.40 4.35 10.58
N ASP A 118 3.26 5.08 9.48
CA ASP A 118 2.41 4.68 8.36
C ASP A 118 2.89 3.33 7.79
N GLU A 119 4.21 3.07 7.79
CA GLU A 119 4.76 1.76 7.45
C GLU A 119 4.24 0.64 8.35
N ASP A 120 4.27 0.82 9.67
CA ASP A 120 3.87 -0.20 10.64
C ASP A 120 2.37 -0.48 10.57
N LEU A 121 1.55 0.57 10.49
CA LEU A 121 0.10 0.44 10.55
C LEU A 121 -0.51 -0.08 9.23
N ILE A 122 0.05 0.33 8.08
CA ILE A 122 -0.29 -0.29 6.79
C ILE A 122 0.20 -1.74 6.76
N GLY A 123 1.40 -2.02 7.28
CA GLY A 123 1.90 -3.39 7.42
C GLY A 123 0.95 -4.29 8.21
N TYR A 124 0.43 -3.79 9.32
CA TYR A 124 -0.60 -4.46 10.12
C TYR A 124 -1.91 -4.65 9.34
N ALA A 125 -2.40 -3.64 8.63
CA ALA A 125 -3.62 -3.75 7.83
C ALA A 125 -3.50 -4.76 6.68
N VAL A 126 -2.33 -4.81 6.03
CA VAL A 126 -2.01 -5.85 5.02
C VAL A 126 -2.05 -7.24 5.66
N GLN A 127 -1.51 -7.39 6.87
CA GLN A 127 -1.56 -8.64 7.60
C GLN A 127 -2.99 -9.05 7.95
N GLN A 128 -3.83 -8.11 8.40
CA GLN A 128 -5.25 -8.39 8.67
C GLN A 128 -6.04 -8.79 7.42
N GLU A 129 -5.80 -8.14 6.28
CA GLU A 129 -6.43 -8.57 5.03
C GLU A 129 -5.98 -10.00 4.67
N ARG A 130 -4.69 -10.34 4.78
CA ARG A 130 -4.22 -11.72 4.54
C ARG A 130 -4.92 -12.75 5.44
N GLU A 131 -5.05 -12.45 6.73
CA GLU A 131 -5.75 -13.33 7.68
C GLU A 131 -7.24 -13.50 7.34
N ARG A 132 -7.88 -12.45 6.82
CA ARG A 132 -9.27 -12.51 6.36
C ARG A 132 -9.45 -13.45 5.17
N PHE A 133 -8.47 -13.51 4.26
CA PHE A 133 -8.52 -14.35 3.06
C PHE A 133 -7.98 -15.77 3.25
N SER A 134 -7.33 -16.05 4.39
CA SER A 134 -6.80 -17.37 4.73
C SER A 134 -7.82 -18.29 5.44
N ASN A 135 -9.03 -17.80 5.69
CA ASN A 135 -10.17 -18.52 6.29
C ASN A 135 -11.30 -18.73 5.27
#